data_AF-A0A316LU57-F1
#
_entry.id   AF-A0A316LU57-F1
#
_cell.length_a   1.000
_cell.length_b   1.000
_cell.length_c   1.000
_cell.angle_alpha   90.00
_cell.angle_beta   90.00
_cell.angle_gamma   90.00
#
_symmetry.space_group_name_H-M   'P 1'
#
loop_
_entity.id
_entity.type
_entity.pdbx_description
1 polymer ?
#
loop_
_entity_poly.entity_id
_entity_poly.type
_entity_poly.pdbx_seq_one_letter_code
_entity_poly.pdbx_strand_id
1 'polypeptide(L)'
;MQSTTDGSRRRGNLIFAAIFVLILFAVPAATWLSPRQDISEIENRRLASAPELTRESLLSGDYFLDWETYFKDHVVLRGAMIKGNTWLSLNLLDRVVVNDIVPVENRLLPYLTPPTETGGAASAEAMADRLALLSEAVASYGGTFLYVGVPTQMTVFADEYPSYLYSGAELRAEAAAAFSAALAERDIAFLDMAQVFDENGGAKTYYMSTDHHYTLKGAFLVYQTLCERLTSMGYVIPTLTENDLLFSAVEAPFLGSRSRALYYLPRL
;
A
#
# COMPACT_ATOMS: atom_id res chain seq x y z
N MET A 1 51.80 20.99 -26.59
CA MET A 1 50.48 21.00 -25.93
C MET A 1 49.60 19.77 -26.26
N GLN A 2 49.91 18.98 -27.31
CA GLN A 2 49.17 17.75 -27.66
C GLN A 2 49.63 16.47 -26.91
N SER A 3 50.88 16.38 -26.42
CA SER A 3 51.35 15.16 -25.72
C SER A 3 50.90 15.05 -24.27
N THR A 4 50.63 16.18 -23.61
CA THR A 4 50.18 16.23 -22.22
C THR A 4 48.71 15.83 -22.07
N THR A 5 47.88 16.08 -23.08
CA THR A 5 46.46 15.70 -23.14
C THR A 5 46.26 14.22 -23.43
N ASP A 6 47.18 13.57 -24.14
CA ASP A 6 47.12 12.13 -24.42
C ASP A 6 47.52 11.28 -23.20
N GLY A 7 48.56 11.71 -22.48
CA GLY A 7 49.00 11.07 -21.24
C GLY A 7 48.02 11.22 -20.06
N SER A 8 47.22 12.30 -20.02
CA SER A 8 46.15 12.47 -19.01
C SER A 8 44.92 11.63 -19.35
N ARG A 9 44.52 11.56 -20.63
CA ARG A 9 43.44 10.67 -21.12
C ARG A 9 43.75 9.21 -20.87
N ARG A 10 44.98 8.75 -21.18
CA ARG A 10 45.41 7.37 -20.93
C ARG A 10 45.36 7.00 -19.44
N ARG A 11 45.80 7.90 -18.54
CA ARG A 11 45.69 7.72 -17.09
C ARG A 11 44.25 7.69 -16.62
N GLY A 12 43.40 8.58 -17.13
CA GLY A 12 41.96 8.58 -16.85
C GLY A 12 41.29 7.26 -17.25
N ASN A 13 41.58 6.76 -18.45
CA ASN A 13 41.04 5.48 -18.93
C ASN A 13 41.52 4.29 -18.08
N LEU A 14 42.78 4.28 -17.65
CA LEU A 14 43.31 3.23 -16.76
C LEU A 14 42.63 3.25 -15.40
N ILE A 15 42.43 4.44 -14.82
CA ILE A 15 41.72 4.60 -13.53
C ILE A 15 40.28 4.14 -13.67
N PHE A 16 39.57 4.58 -14.71
CA PHE A 16 38.20 4.16 -14.99
C PHE A 16 38.09 2.64 -15.17
N ALA A 17 38.97 2.05 -15.98
CA ALA A 17 38.98 0.60 -16.20
C ALA A 17 39.28 -0.17 -14.91
N ALA A 18 40.23 0.30 -14.09
CA ALA A 18 40.53 -0.31 -12.80
C ALA A 18 39.35 -0.25 -11.84
N ILE A 19 38.64 0.89 -11.76
CA ILE A 19 37.43 1.04 -10.95
C ILE A 19 36.31 0.13 -11.46
N PHE A 20 36.10 0.09 -12.78
CA PHE A 20 35.08 -0.76 -13.39
C PHE A 20 35.32 -2.24 -13.06
N VAL A 21 36.54 -2.72 -13.28
CA VAL A 21 36.94 -4.10 -12.95
C VAL A 21 36.80 -4.37 -11.45
N LEU A 22 37.21 -3.43 -10.60
CA LEU A 22 37.06 -3.54 -9.16
C LEU A 22 35.59 -3.74 -8.78
N ILE A 23 34.68 -2.88 -9.27
CA ILE A 23 33.24 -2.98 -8.97
C ILE A 23 32.65 -4.29 -9.52
N LEU A 24 33.02 -4.64 -10.75
CA LEU A 24 32.53 -5.83 -11.45
C LEU A 24 32.78 -7.12 -10.65
N PHE A 25 33.91 -7.22 -9.95
CA PHE A 25 34.22 -8.39 -9.12
C PHE A 25 33.90 -8.21 -7.64
N ALA A 26 34.05 -7.00 -7.10
CA ALA A 26 33.81 -6.73 -5.68
C ALA A 26 32.33 -6.86 -5.30
N VAL A 27 31.40 -6.37 -6.13
CA VAL A 27 29.96 -6.42 -5.81
C VAL A 27 29.42 -7.86 -5.77
N PRO A 28 29.70 -8.73 -6.76
CA PRO A 28 29.31 -10.14 -6.67
C PRO A 28 29.98 -10.87 -5.51
N ALA A 29 31.28 -10.63 -5.26
CA ALA A 29 31.99 -11.24 -4.14
C ALA A 29 31.39 -10.83 -2.80
N ALA A 30 31.11 -9.54 -2.61
CA ALA A 30 30.48 -9.03 -1.39
C ALA A 30 29.03 -9.52 -1.24
N THR A 31 28.28 -9.64 -2.34
CA THR A 31 26.93 -10.23 -2.35
C THR A 31 26.97 -11.69 -1.90
N TRP A 32 27.91 -12.47 -2.41
CA TRP A 32 28.09 -13.87 -2.03
C TRP A 32 28.46 -14.05 -0.55
N LEU A 33 29.28 -13.14 -0.01
CA LEU A 33 29.74 -13.15 1.38
C LEU A 33 28.74 -12.54 2.37
N SER A 34 27.72 -11.81 1.90
CA SER A 34 26.76 -11.14 2.77
C SER A 34 25.81 -12.15 3.43
N PRO A 35 25.37 -11.90 4.67
CA PRO A 35 24.34 -12.70 5.32
C PRO A 35 23.09 -12.75 4.45
N ARG A 36 22.56 -13.95 4.25
CA ARG A 36 21.34 -14.14 3.46
C ARG A 36 20.12 -13.74 4.29
N GLN A 37 19.15 -13.14 3.63
CA GLN A 37 17.87 -12.75 4.21
C GLN A 37 16.76 -13.44 3.43
N ASP A 38 15.83 -14.07 4.12
CA ASP A 38 14.69 -14.72 3.45
C ASP A 38 13.53 -13.74 3.22
N ILE A 39 13.54 -12.61 3.93
CA ILE A 39 12.45 -11.64 3.98
C ILE A 39 13.03 -10.22 3.85
N SER A 40 12.41 -9.41 3.01
CA SER A 40 12.60 -7.96 3.00
C SER A 40 11.49 -7.31 3.84
N GLU A 41 11.86 -6.79 5.02
CA GLU A 41 10.91 -6.11 5.91
C GLU A 41 10.33 -4.84 5.27
N ILE A 42 11.15 -4.11 4.50
CA ILE A 42 10.74 -2.88 3.82
C ILE A 42 9.77 -3.17 2.67
N GLU A 43 10.05 -4.17 1.83
CA GLU A 43 9.14 -4.52 0.73
C GLU A 43 7.99 -5.44 1.18
N ASN A 44 8.03 -5.94 2.42
CA ASN A 44 7.03 -6.86 2.97
C ASN A 44 6.81 -8.10 2.12
N ARG A 45 7.89 -8.71 1.64
CA ARG A 45 7.85 -9.92 0.81
C ARG A 45 9.00 -10.87 1.14
N ARG A 46 8.83 -12.12 0.74
CA ARG A 46 9.94 -13.09 0.70
C ARG A 46 10.89 -12.75 -0.44
N LEU A 47 12.17 -12.93 -0.18
CA LEU A 47 13.21 -12.86 -1.20
C LEU A 47 13.33 -14.21 -1.91
N ALA A 48 13.73 -14.18 -3.17
CA ALA A 48 13.90 -15.39 -3.96
C ALA A 48 14.90 -16.34 -3.29
N SER A 49 14.57 -17.63 -3.19
CA SER A 49 15.50 -18.64 -2.70
C SER A 49 16.48 -19.05 -3.80
N ALA A 50 17.61 -19.65 -3.41
CA ALA A 50 18.56 -20.16 -4.39
C ALA A 50 17.86 -21.25 -5.25
N PRO A 51 17.90 -21.14 -6.59
CA PRO A 51 17.16 -22.05 -7.44
C PRO A 51 17.74 -23.46 -7.41
N GLU A 52 16.85 -24.45 -7.52
CA GLU A 52 17.22 -25.86 -7.62
C GLU A 52 17.46 -26.25 -9.08
N LEU A 53 18.58 -26.93 -9.32
CA LEU A 53 18.91 -27.43 -10.64
C LEU A 53 18.12 -28.71 -10.93
N THR A 54 17.15 -28.63 -11.83
CA THR A 54 16.40 -29.78 -12.37
C THR A 54 16.55 -29.82 -13.89
N ARG A 55 16.22 -30.96 -14.53
CA ARG A 55 16.32 -31.06 -15.99
C ARG A 55 15.29 -30.16 -16.66
N GLU A 56 14.11 -30.07 -16.06
CA GLU A 56 12.99 -29.26 -16.49
C GLU A 56 13.36 -27.77 -16.43
N SER A 57 13.89 -27.28 -15.29
CA SER A 57 14.27 -25.87 -15.13
C SER A 57 15.45 -25.45 -16.00
N LEU A 58 16.35 -26.39 -16.32
CA LEU A 58 17.46 -26.14 -17.22
C LEU A 58 17.01 -26.03 -18.69
N LEU A 59 16.09 -26.90 -19.13
CA LEU A 59 15.59 -26.91 -20.50
C LEU A 59 14.59 -25.79 -20.78
N SER A 60 13.80 -25.38 -19.78
CA SER A 60 12.90 -24.22 -19.90
C SER A 60 13.63 -22.88 -19.87
N GLY A 61 14.82 -22.84 -19.26
CA GLY A 61 15.59 -21.62 -19.02
C GLY A 61 15.27 -20.94 -17.68
N ASP A 62 14.28 -21.43 -16.95
CA ASP A 62 13.84 -20.87 -15.67
C ASP A 62 14.97 -20.85 -14.64
N TYR A 63 15.86 -21.86 -14.64
CA TYR A 63 17.01 -21.91 -13.74
C TYR A 63 17.87 -20.64 -13.79
N PHE A 64 18.08 -20.07 -14.98
CA PHE A 64 18.88 -18.87 -15.15
C PHE A 64 18.11 -17.59 -14.78
N LEU A 65 16.81 -17.54 -15.08
CA LEU A 65 15.93 -16.43 -14.69
C LEU A 65 15.76 -16.35 -13.18
N ASP A 66 15.66 -17.50 -12.51
CA ASP A 66 15.58 -17.59 -11.06
C ASP A 66 16.88 -17.16 -10.40
N TRP A 67 18.04 -17.49 -10.98
CA TRP A 67 19.32 -16.95 -10.53
C TRP A 67 19.39 -15.44 -10.68
N GLU A 68 18.91 -14.88 -11.80
CA GLU A 68 18.84 -13.43 -11.99
C GLU A 68 17.97 -12.77 -10.90
N THR A 69 16.81 -13.37 -10.62
CA THR A 69 15.89 -12.90 -9.58
C THR A 69 16.52 -13.01 -8.19
N TYR A 70 17.16 -14.15 -7.89
CA TYR A 70 17.90 -14.38 -6.65
C TYR A 70 18.98 -13.32 -6.43
N PHE A 71 19.82 -13.06 -7.43
CA PHE A 71 20.89 -12.08 -7.30
C PHE A 71 20.32 -10.66 -7.14
N LYS A 72 19.29 -10.28 -7.91
CA LYS A 72 18.61 -8.97 -7.77
C LYS A 72 18.09 -8.73 -6.35
N ASP A 73 17.60 -9.77 -5.69
CA ASP A 73 17.09 -9.70 -4.33
C ASP A 73 18.21 -9.60 -3.28
N HIS A 74 19.34 -10.25 -3.53
CA HIS A 74 20.42 -10.40 -2.56
C HIS A 74 21.60 -9.46 -2.76
N VAL A 75 21.61 -8.62 -3.82
CA VAL A 75 22.70 -7.67 -4.08
C VAL A 75 23.06 -6.90 -2.82
N VAL A 76 24.35 -6.90 -2.49
CA VAL A 76 24.88 -6.14 -1.35
C VAL A 76 24.50 -4.65 -1.48
N LEU A 77 24.15 -4.03 -0.35
CA LEU A 77 23.68 -2.63 -0.30
C LEU A 77 22.38 -2.33 -1.07
N ARG A 78 21.62 -3.32 -1.55
CA ARG A 78 20.34 -3.11 -2.26
C ARG A 78 19.41 -2.14 -1.53
N GLY A 79 19.16 -2.39 -0.25
CA GLY A 79 18.31 -1.52 0.57
C GLY A 79 18.82 -0.07 0.63
N ALA A 80 20.13 0.13 0.72
CA ALA A 80 20.74 1.46 0.71
C ALA A 80 20.63 2.14 -0.66
N MET A 81 20.80 1.39 -1.76
CA MET A 81 20.64 1.91 -3.13
C MET A 81 19.21 2.35 -3.40
N ILE A 82 18.21 1.53 -3.05
CA ILE A 82 16.81 1.88 -3.26
C ILE A 82 16.41 3.05 -2.35
N LYS A 83 16.85 3.07 -1.09
CA LYS A 83 16.66 4.22 -0.19
C LYS A 83 17.28 5.49 -0.76
N GLY A 84 18.51 5.42 -1.29
CA GLY A 84 19.19 6.53 -1.93
C GLY A 84 18.45 7.04 -3.17
N ASN A 85 17.97 6.13 -4.02
CA ASN A 85 17.16 6.48 -5.18
C ASN A 85 15.81 7.12 -4.79
N THR A 86 15.18 6.61 -3.73
CA THR A 86 13.94 7.16 -3.18
C THR A 86 14.18 8.57 -2.64
N TRP A 87 15.27 8.76 -1.87
CA TRP A 87 15.66 10.07 -1.36
C TRP A 87 15.92 11.07 -2.48
N LEU A 88 16.69 10.68 -3.51
CA LEU A 88 16.96 11.49 -4.69
C LEU A 88 15.66 11.90 -5.40
N SER A 89 14.76 10.93 -5.60
CA SER A 89 13.48 11.13 -6.26
C SER A 89 12.59 12.12 -5.51
N LEU A 90 12.57 12.04 -4.18
CA LEU A 90 11.75 12.90 -3.32
C LEU A 90 12.35 14.29 -3.09
N ASN A 91 13.67 14.42 -2.92
CA ASN A 91 14.29 15.63 -2.38
C ASN A 91 15.09 16.44 -3.42
N LEU A 92 15.51 15.82 -4.52
CA LEU A 92 16.28 16.52 -5.57
C LEU A 92 15.52 16.62 -6.89
N LEU A 93 14.76 15.58 -7.24
CA LEU A 93 14.02 15.53 -8.49
C LEU A 93 12.56 15.94 -8.35
N ASP A 94 12.07 16.15 -7.12
CA ASP A 94 10.69 16.50 -6.79
C ASP A 94 9.66 15.65 -7.56
N ARG A 95 9.91 14.35 -7.65
CA ARG A 95 9.02 13.43 -8.35
C ARG A 95 7.71 13.33 -7.59
N VAL A 96 6.62 13.61 -8.30
CA VAL A 96 5.24 13.55 -7.79
C VAL A 96 4.84 12.13 -7.39
N VAL A 97 5.38 11.12 -8.09
CA VAL A 97 5.15 9.70 -7.81
C VAL A 97 6.48 9.02 -7.56
N VAL A 98 6.62 8.38 -6.40
CA VAL A 98 7.79 7.60 -6.00
C VAL A 98 7.30 6.28 -5.39
N ASN A 99 7.74 5.16 -5.94
CA ASN A 99 7.35 3.80 -5.49
C ASN A 99 5.83 3.64 -5.32
N ASP A 100 5.06 4.09 -6.32
CA ASP A 100 3.59 4.08 -6.33
C ASP A 100 2.92 4.85 -5.18
N ILE A 101 3.65 5.78 -4.56
CA ILE A 101 3.14 6.71 -3.57
C ILE A 101 3.17 8.13 -4.14
N VAL A 102 2.11 8.88 -3.88
CA VAL A 102 1.95 10.31 -4.12
C VAL A 102 2.08 11.01 -2.76
N PRO A 103 3.26 11.61 -2.45
CA PRO A 103 3.41 12.44 -1.28
C PRO A 103 2.66 13.76 -1.48
N VAL A 104 1.79 14.11 -0.54
CA VAL A 104 1.11 15.41 -0.46
C VAL A 104 1.37 15.99 0.94
N GLU A 105 1.16 17.29 1.14
CA GLU A 105 1.71 18.07 2.27
C GLU A 105 1.86 17.32 3.60
N ASN A 106 0.79 16.69 4.10
CA ASN A 106 0.79 15.99 5.39
C ASN A 106 0.30 14.53 5.30
N ARG A 107 0.38 13.89 4.12
CA ARG A 107 0.00 12.48 3.95
C ARG A 107 0.60 11.81 2.73
N LEU A 108 0.51 10.49 2.70
CA LEU A 108 0.93 9.65 1.59
C LEU A 108 -0.31 9.02 0.96
N LEU A 109 -0.53 9.23 -0.33
CA LEU A 109 -1.63 8.62 -1.10
C LEU A 109 -1.07 7.59 -2.09
N PRO A 110 -1.84 6.55 -2.50
CA PRO A 110 -1.37 5.63 -3.52
C PRO A 110 -1.38 6.31 -4.89
N TYR A 111 -0.47 5.94 -5.78
CA TYR A 111 -0.60 6.28 -7.18
C TYR A 111 -1.71 5.44 -7.82
N LEU A 112 -2.60 6.09 -8.56
CA LEU A 112 -3.75 5.47 -9.18
C LEU A 112 -3.69 5.67 -10.68
N THR A 113 -4.14 4.66 -11.41
CA THR A 113 -4.32 4.71 -12.87
C THR A 113 -5.80 4.52 -13.19
N PRO A 114 -6.34 5.20 -14.23
CA PRO A 114 -7.69 4.93 -14.70
C PRO A 114 -7.81 3.45 -15.09
N PRO A 115 -8.88 2.76 -14.66
CA PRO A 115 -9.07 1.38 -15.05
C PRO A 115 -9.31 1.28 -16.56
N THR A 116 -8.87 0.18 -17.16
CA THR A 116 -9.09 -0.12 -18.58
C THR A 116 -10.52 -0.56 -18.89
N GLU A 117 -11.26 -1.01 -17.88
CA GLU A 117 -12.64 -1.47 -18.00
C GLU A 117 -13.54 -0.79 -16.96
N THR A 118 -14.73 -0.36 -17.38
CA THR A 118 -15.74 0.26 -16.52
C THR A 118 -16.92 -0.70 -16.35
N GLY A 119 -16.97 -1.39 -15.20
CA GLY A 119 -18.00 -2.39 -14.89
C GLY A 119 -18.63 -2.23 -13.50
N GLY A 120 -18.50 -1.04 -12.88
CA GLY A 120 -18.84 -0.82 -11.48
C GLY A 120 -20.26 -1.24 -11.10
N ALA A 121 -21.27 -0.86 -11.90
CA ALA A 121 -22.67 -1.20 -11.62
C ALA A 121 -22.97 -2.70 -11.76
N ALA A 122 -22.52 -3.35 -12.84
CA ALA A 122 -22.69 -4.80 -12.99
C ALA A 122 -21.94 -5.59 -11.90
N SER A 123 -20.78 -5.09 -11.47
CA SER A 123 -20.04 -5.66 -10.35
C SER A 123 -20.77 -5.47 -9.01
N ALA A 124 -21.46 -4.34 -8.82
CA ALA A 124 -22.25 -4.06 -7.63
C ALA A 124 -23.44 -5.01 -7.52
N GLU A 125 -24.22 -5.18 -8.60
CA GLU A 125 -25.33 -6.13 -8.66
C GLU A 125 -24.88 -7.56 -8.36
N ALA A 126 -23.84 -8.03 -9.05
CA ALA A 126 -23.33 -9.38 -8.86
C ALA A 126 -22.78 -9.62 -7.44
N MET A 127 -22.21 -8.57 -6.81
CA MET A 127 -21.79 -8.65 -5.41
C MET A 127 -23.01 -8.68 -4.48
N ALA A 128 -24.00 -7.83 -4.70
CA ALA A 128 -25.21 -7.78 -3.89
C ALA A 128 -25.99 -9.10 -3.96
N ASP A 129 -26.07 -9.75 -5.13
CA ASP A 129 -26.63 -11.11 -5.28
C ASP A 129 -25.92 -12.13 -4.39
N ARG A 130 -24.58 -12.10 -4.37
CA ARG A 130 -23.77 -13.00 -3.52
C ARG A 130 -23.98 -12.71 -2.03
N LEU A 131 -24.11 -11.43 -1.67
CA LEU A 131 -24.36 -11.02 -0.30
C LEU A 131 -25.79 -11.35 0.15
N ALA A 132 -26.78 -11.35 -0.76
CA ALA A 132 -28.12 -11.83 -0.47
C ALA A 132 -28.12 -13.34 -0.15
N LEU A 133 -27.42 -14.15 -0.95
CA LEU A 133 -27.24 -15.58 -0.66
C LEU A 133 -26.54 -15.80 0.68
N LEU A 134 -25.53 -14.99 1.01
CA LEU A 134 -24.88 -15.05 2.31
C LEU A 134 -25.82 -14.64 3.46
N SER A 135 -26.62 -13.59 3.25
CA SER A 135 -27.62 -13.11 4.21
C SER A 135 -28.66 -14.20 4.52
N GLU A 136 -29.20 -14.85 3.49
CA GLU A 136 -30.11 -15.99 3.63
C GLU A 136 -29.46 -17.16 4.38
N ALA A 137 -28.22 -17.50 4.02
CA ALA A 137 -27.48 -18.55 4.72
C ALA A 137 -27.29 -18.21 6.20
N VAL A 138 -26.87 -16.99 6.53
CA VAL A 138 -26.73 -16.51 7.92
C VAL A 138 -28.06 -16.58 8.67
N ALA A 139 -29.16 -16.15 8.05
CA ALA A 139 -30.49 -16.20 8.63
C ALA A 139 -30.96 -17.65 8.88
N SER A 140 -30.61 -18.60 7.99
CA SER A 140 -30.94 -20.02 8.16
C SER A 140 -30.30 -20.66 9.40
N TYR A 141 -29.19 -20.09 9.89
CA TYR A 141 -28.54 -20.46 11.14
C TYR A 141 -28.95 -19.58 12.34
N GLY A 142 -29.96 -18.72 12.19
CA GLY A 142 -30.45 -17.82 13.23
C GLY A 142 -29.56 -16.59 13.47
N GLY A 143 -28.65 -16.29 12.54
CA GLY A 143 -27.81 -15.09 12.59
C GLY A 143 -28.46 -13.89 11.90
N THR A 144 -27.82 -12.72 12.07
CA THR A 144 -28.16 -11.49 11.35
C THR A 144 -26.95 -11.06 10.53
N PHE A 145 -27.20 -10.70 9.27
CA PHE A 145 -26.17 -10.17 8.38
C PHE A 145 -26.27 -8.64 8.31
N LEU A 146 -25.16 -7.96 8.56
CA LEU A 146 -25.02 -6.50 8.45
C LEU A 146 -23.72 -6.21 7.71
N TYR A 147 -23.82 -5.51 6.58
CA TYR A 147 -22.65 -5.02 5.86
C TYR A 147 -22.24 -3.65 6.42
N VAL A 148 -20.97 -3.48 6.77
CA VAL A 148 -20.42 -2.20 7.24
C VAL A 148 -19.46 -1.65 6.19
N GLY A 149 -19.85 -0.56 5.54
CA GLY A 149 -19.04 0.13 4.54
C GLY A 149 -18.21 1.22 5.20
N VAL A 150 -16.88 1.11 5.13
CA VAL A 150 -15.96 2.16 5.59
C VAL A 150 -15.25 2.74 4.37
N PRO A 151 -15.29 4.06 4.15
CA PRO A 151 -14.58 4.64 3.01
C PRO A 151 -13.08 4.37 3.13
N THR A 152 -12.39 4.18 2.00
CA THR A 152 -10.94 4.05 2.03
C THR A 152 -10.28 5.43 2.12
N GLN A 153 -9.07 5.49 2.66
CA GLN A 153 -8.36 6.77 2.78
C GLN A 153 -8.25 7.52 1.44
N MET A 154 -7.89 6.82 0.36
CA MET A 154 -7.75 7.45 -0.95
C MET A 154 -9.07 8.04 -1.48
N THR A 155 -10.21 7.57 -0.97
CA THR A 155 -11.53 8.17 -1.24
C THR A 155 -11.72 9.47 -0.49
N VAL A 156 -11.40 9.47 0.80
CA VAL A 156 -11.56 10.61 1.69
C VAL A 156 -10.66 11.79 1.32
N PHE A 157 -9.47 11.52 0.75
CA PHE A 157 -8.49 12.54 0.34
C PHE A 157 -8.35 12.63 -1.18
N ALA A 158 -9.38 12.28 -1.93
CA ALA A 158 -9.30 12.30 -3.40
C ALA A 158 -9.07 13.70 -3.96
N ASP A 159 -9.48 14.73 -3.23
CA ASP A 159 -9.29 16.16 -3.54
C ASP A 159 -7.87 16.67 -3.28
N GLU A 160 -7.03 15.91 -2.56
CA GLU A 160 -5.64 16.28 -2.27
C GLU A 160 -4.65 15.77 -3.34
N TYR A 161 -5.11 14.97 -4.31
CA TYR A 161 -4.27 14.60 -5.45
C TYR A 161 -3.92 15.83 -6.30
N PRO A 162 -2.70 15.93 -6.85
CA PRO A 162 -2.39 16.89 -7.90
C PRO A 162 -3.39 16.77 -9.05
N SER A 163 -3.87 17.92 -9.56
CA SER A 163 -4.99 17.97 -10.53
C SER A 163 -4.75 17.24 -11.85
N TYR A 164 -3.50 16.98 -12.20
CA TYR A 164 -3.10 16.23 -13.40
C TYR A 164 -2.93 14.72 -13.15
N LEU A 165 -3.14 14.24 -11.92
CA LEU A 165 -3.18 12.82 -11.59
C LEU A 165 -4.62 12.34 -11.45
N TYR A 166 -4.85 11.10 -11.86
CA TYR A 166 -6.14 10.44 -11.66
C TYR A 166 -6.34 10.14 -10.17
N SER A 167 -7.40 10.71 -9.58
CA SER A 167 -7.76 10.45 -8.18
C SER A 167 -8.75 9.28 -8.04
N GLY A 168 -9.48 8.93 -9.10
CA GLY A 168 -10.56 7.93 -9.05
C GLY A 168 -11.78 8.34 -8.22
N ALA A 169 -11.93 9.62 -7.87
CA ALA A 169 -13.02 10.11 -7.03
C ALA A 169 -14.40 9.78 -7.61
N GLU A 170 -14.64 10.19 -8.86
CA GLU A 170 -15.93 10.04 -9.54
C GLU A 170 -16.33 8.56 -9.66
N LEU A 171 -15.44 7.73 -10.21
CA LEU A 171 -15.71 6.31 -10.39
C LEU A 171 -16.01 5.58 -9.07
N ARG A 172 -15.30 5.93 -7.99
CA ARG A 172 -15.55 5.34 -6.67
C ARG A 172 -16.85 5.84 -6.05
N ALA A 173 -17.23 7.10 -6.28
CA ALA A 173 -18.51 7.63 -5.84
C ALA A 173 -19.68 6.93 -6.58
N GLU A 174 -19.56 6.76 -7.89
CA GLU A 174 -20.51 5.99 -8.70
C GLU A 174 -20.62 4.54 -8.23
N ALA A 175 -19.49 3.87 -8.00
CA ALA A 175 -19.46 2.49 -7.51
C ALA A 175 -20.08 2.36 -6.10
N ALA A 176 -19.81 3.31 -5.20
CA ALA A 176 -20.40 3.32 -3.86
C ALA A 176 -21.92 3.52 -3.92
N ALA A 177 -22.40 4.46 -4.75
CA ALA A 177 -23.83 4.69 -4.94
C ALA A 177 -24.54 3.47 -5.55
N ALA A 178 -23.96 2.87 -6.59
CA ALA A 178 -24.49 1.65 -7.21
C ALA A 178 -24.53 0.48 -6.22
N PHE A 179 -23.48 0.31 -5.42
CA PHE A 179 -23.43 -0.76 -4.42
C PHE A 179 -24.46 -0.54 -3.30
N SER A 180 -24.59 0.67 -2.76
CA SER A 180 -25.60 1.01 -1.76
C SER A 180 -27.02 0.74 -2.27
N ALA A 181 -27.33 1.14 -3.51
CA ALA A 181 -28.61 0.87 -4.15
C ALA A 181 -28.87 -0.64 -4.31
N ALA A 182 -27.88 -1.39 -4.82
CA ALA A 182 -28.01 -2.83 -5.03
C ALA A 182 -28.22 -3.62 -3.72
N LEU A 183 -27.62 -3.16 -2.60
CA LEU A 183 -27.88 -3.71 -1.26
C LEU A 183 -29.31 -3.41 -0.80
N ALA A 184 -29.78 -2.17 -0.99
CA ALA A 184 -31.13 -1.75 -0.60
C ALA A 184 -32.23 -2.52 -1.37
N GLU A 185 -32.04 -2.76 -2.66
CA GLU A 185 -32.98 -3.56 -3.50
C GLU A 185 -33.15 -5.00 -3.01
N ARG A 186 -32.13 -5.55 -2.34
CA ARG A 186 -32.12 -6.92 -1.80
C ARG A 186 -32.41 -6.97 -0.29
N ASP A 187 -32.84 -5.85 0.29
CA ASP A 187 -33.10 -5.70 1.73
C ASP A 187 -31.91 -6.14 2.61
N ILE A 188 -30.69 -5.89 2.14
CA ILE A 188 -29.47 -6.19 2.89
C ILE A 188 -29.21 -5.02 3.85
N ALA A 189 -29.15 -5.32 5.15
CA ALA A 189 -28.80 -4.31 6.14
C ALA A 189 -27.41 -3.73 5.86
N PHE A 190 -27.34 -2.41 5.71
CA PHE A 190 -26.12 -1.68 5.40
C PHE A 190 -25.88 -0.56 6.42
N LEU A 191 -24.65 -0.44 6.89
CA LEU A 191 -24.16 0.68 7.70
C LEU A 191 -23.09 1.43 6.90
N ASP A 192 -23.44 2.61 6.40
CA ASP A 192 -22.54 3.48 5.64
C ASP A 192 -21.79 4.45 6.55
N MET A 193 -20.50 4.17 6.79
CA MET A 193 -19.68 5.03 7.64
C MET A 193 -19.22 6.31 6.92
N ALA A 194 -19.41 6.45 5.60
CA ALA A 194 -19.08 7.71 4.93
C ALA A 194 -19.94 8.86 5.47
N GLN A 195 -21.26 8.65 5.56
CA GLN A 195 -22.18 9.62 6.14
C GLN A 195 -21.86 9.88 7.62
N VAL A 196 -21.63 8.83 8.40
CA VAL A 196 -21.36 8.95 9.84
C VAL A 196 -20.08 9.75 10.09
N PHE A 197 -19.04 9.52 9.29
CA PHE A 197 -17.80 10.29 9.39
C PHE A 197 -18.00 11.77 9.06
N ASP A 198 -18.81 12.10 8.06
CA ASP A 198 -19.11 13.48 7.70
C ASP A 198 -19.89 14.21 8.80
N GLU A 199 -20.86 13.54 9.41
CA GLU A 199 -21.64 14.07 10.54
C GLU A 199 -20.83 14.24 11.83
N ASN A 200 -19.71 13.51 11.97
CA ASN A 200 -18.87 13.50 13.16
C ASN A 200 -17.53 14.23 12.95
N GLY A 201 -17.55 15.39 12.31
CA GLY A 201 -16.34 16.23 12.16
C GLY A 201 -15.50 15.93 10.92
N GLY A 202 -16.08 15.25 9.93
CA GLY A 202 -15.50 15.03 8.61
C GLY A 202 -14.59 13.81 8.53
N ALA A 203 -14.73 13.03 7.46
CA ALA A 203 -13.95 11.81 7.25
C ALA A 203 -12.43 12.00 7.31
N LYS A 204 -11.91 13.16 6.89
CA LYS A 204 -10.47 13.47 6.93
C LYS A 204 -9.84 13.37 8.32
N THR A 205 -10.60 13.61 9.38
CA THR A 205 -10.14 13.56 10.79
C THR A 205 -9.81 12.13 11.24
N TYR A 206 -10.32 11.12 10.54
CA TYR A 206 -10.30 9.74 10.97
C TYR A 206 -9.24 8.88 10.32
N TYR A 207 -8.24 9.42 9.59
CA TYR A 207 -7.23 8.62 8.90
C TYR A 207 -5.79 8.97 9.23
N MET A 208 -4.94 7.94 9.21
CA MET A 208 -3.50 8.06 9.44
C MET A 208 -2.81 8.73 8.26
N SER A 209 -1.82 9.60 8.46
CA SER A 209 -1.12 10.27 7.35
C SER A 209 -0.24 9.32 6.52
N THR A 210 0.32 8.29 7.13
CA THR A 210 1.34 7.41 6.53
C THR A 210 0.87 5.98 6.25
N ASP A 211 -0.40 5.68 6.54
CA ASP A 211 -1.01 4.37 6.35
C ASP A 211 -2.42 4.51 5.76
N HIS A 212 -2.89 3.46 5.08
CA HIS A 212 -4.18 3.45 4.41
C HIS A 212 -5.38 3.27 5.35
N HIS A 213 -5.14 2.88 6.60
CA HIS A 213 -6.19 2.69 7.60
C HIS A 213 -6.62 4.00 8.28
N TYR A 214 -7.80 3.95 8.89
CA TYR A 214 -8.25 4.95 9.83
C TYR A 214 -7.35 5.03 11.09
N THR A 215 -7.48 6.12 11.85
CA THR A 215 -6.89 6.24 13.19
C THR A 215 -7.66 5.38 14.18
N LEU A 216 -7.10 5.19 15.38
CA LEU A 216 -7.82 4.53 16.47
C LEU A 216 -9.12 5.28 16.84
N LYS A 217 -9.15 6.61 16.70
CA LYS A 217 -10.37 7.42 16.85
C LYS A 217 -11.43 7.04 15.80
N GLY A 218 -11.01 6.84 14.54
CA GLY A 218 -11.90 6.40 13.47
C GLY A 218 -12.44 4.99 13.70
N ALA A 219 -11.57 4.07 14.11
CA ALA A 219 -11.97 2.71 14.48
C ALA A 219 -12.94 2.70 15.67
N PHE A 220 -12.72 3.57 16.66
CA PHE A 220 -13.60 3.69 17.82
C PHE A 220 -14.98 4.24 17.45
N LEU A 221 -15.05 5.24 16.56
CA LEU A 221 -16.33 5.72 16.05
C LEU A 221 -17.09 4.61 15.30
N VAL A 222 -16.42 3.86 14.41
CA VAL A 222 -17.03 2.70 13.72
C VAL A 222 -17.56 1.67 14.72
N TYR A 223 -16.79 1.38 15.77
CA TYR A 223 -17.20 0.47 16.84
C TYR A 223 -18.47 0.97 17.55
N GLN A 224 -18.52 2.24 17.97
CA GLN A 224 -19.67 2.80 18.68
C GLN A 224 -20.92 2.77 17.80
N THR A 225 -20.80 3.21 16.54
CA THR A 225 -21.91 3.18 15.58
C THR A 225 -22.40 1.75 15.30
N LEU A 226 -21.49 0.78 15.22
CA LEU A 226 -21.85 -0.63 15.06
C LEU A 226 -22.61 -1.15 16.29
N CYS A 227 -22.16 -0.85 17.51
CA CYS A 227 -22.83 -1.23 18.74
C CYS A 227 -24.24 -0.63 18.84
N GLU A 228 -24.40 0.65 18.51
CA GLU A 228 -25.70 1.31 18.45
C GLU A 228 -26.62 0.65 17.42
N ARG A 229 -26.08 0.35 16.23
CA ARG A 229 -26.82 -0.33 15.17
C ARG A 229 -27.31 -1.70 15.62
N LEU A 230 -26.42 -2.52 16.19
CA LEU A 230 -26.79 -3.85 16.70
C LEU A 230 -27.80 -3.76 17.86
N THR A 231 -27.68 -2.76 18.73
CA THR A 231 -28.66 -2.51 19.80
C THR A 231 -30.04 -2.19 19.23
N SER A 232 -30.12 -1.36 18.18
CA SER A 232 -31.39 -1.07 17.49
C SER A 232 -32.00 -2.31 16.80
N MET A 233 -31.18 -3.33 16.52
CA MET A 233 -31.62 -4.62 15.97
C MET A 233 -32.00 -5.64 17.06
N GLY A 234 -31.98 -5.23 18.34
CA GLY A 234 -32.39 -6.05 19.48
C GLY A 234 -31.28 -6.86 20.13
N TYR A 235 -30.01 -6.65 19.75
CA TYR A 235 -28.87 -7.28 20.41
C TYR A 235 -28.49 -6.53 21.69
N VAL A 236 -28.10 -7.28 22.74
CA VAL A 236 -27.57 -6.70 23.98
C VAL A 236 -26.05 -6.81 23.95
N ILE A 237 -25.39 -5.68 23.65
CA ILE A 237 -23.93 -5.61 23.52
C ILE A 237 -23.37 -4.63 24.55
N PRO A 238 -22.45 -5.05 25.43
CA PRO A 238 -21.70 -4.14 26.28
C PRO A 238 -20.93 -3.16 25.39
N THR A 239 -21.26 -1.87 25.51
CA THR A 239 -20.68 -0.81 24.68
C THR A 239 -19.75 0.04 25.52
N LEU A 240 -18.50 0.16 25.07
CA LEU A 240 -17.50 1.02 25.68
C LEU A 240 -17.72 2.46 25.24
N THR A 241 -17.56 3.38 26.18
CA THR A 241 -17.60 4.83 25.96
C THR A 241 -16.19 5.41 26.07
N GLU A 242 -16.03 6.67 25.70
CA GLU A 242 -14.75 7.38 25.89
C GLU A 242 -14.30 7.40 27.36
N ASN A 243 -15.24 7.30 28.31
CA ASN A 243 -14.92 7.25 29.75
C ASN A 243 -14.38 5.89 30.20
N ASP A 244 -14.58 4.84 29.40
CA ASP A 244 -14.12 3.48 29.70
C ASP A 244 -12.71 3.21 29.12
N LEU A 245 -12.18 4.14 28.34
CA LEU A 245 -10.94 3.99 27.59
C LEU A 245 -9.92 5.08 27.96
N LEU A 246 -8.65 4.69 28.03
CA LEU A 246 -7.54 5.62 28.09
C LEU A 246 -6.79 5.60 26.75
N PHE A 247 -6.94 6.68 25.97
CA PHE A 247 -6.13 6.89 24.78
C PHE A 247 -4.79 7.51 25.17
N SER A 248 -3.73 6.71 25.17
CA SER A 248 -2.36 7.19 25.38
C SER A 248 -1.60 7.26 24.06
N ALA A 249 -0.96 8.40 23.79
CA ALA A 249 0.02 8.49 22.72
C ALA A 249 1.22 7.58 23.03
N VAL A 250 1.76 6.94 22.00
CA VAL A 250 3.02 6.19 22.07
C VAL A 250 4.12 7.10 21.53
N GLU A 251 5.25 7.22 22.22
CA GLU A 251 6.37 8.08 21.80
C GLU A 251 7.07 7.56 20.52
N ALA A 252 6.95 6.26 20.25
CA ALA A 252 7.51 5.66 19.06
C ALA A 252 6.81 6.18 17.79
N PRO A 253 7.56 6.49 16.71
CA PRO A 253 6.97 6.92 15.47
C PRO A 253 6.12 5.79 14.87
N PHE A 254 4.95 6.14 14.37
CA PHE A 254 4.09 5.20 13.66
C PHE A 254 4.64 4.91 12.25
N LEU A 255 5.09 3.68 12.03
CA LEU A 255 5.68 3.21 10.77
C LEU A 255 4.60 2.65 9.83
N GLY A 256 3.83 3.55 9.22
CA GLY A 256 2.76 3.19 8.27
C GLY A 256 3.24 2.46 7.01
N SER A 257 2.35 1.69 6.39
CA SER A 257 2.64 0.91 5.17
C SER A 257 3.09 1.78 3.99
N ARG A 258 2.58 3.01 3.86
CA ARG A 258 2.96 3.93 2.78
C ARG A 258 4.29 4.62 3.05
N SER A 259 4.60 4.94 4.31
CA SER A 259 5.92 5.48 4.64
C SER A 259 7.01 4.43 4.47
N ARG A 260 6.70 3.16 4.74
CA ARG A 260 7.59 2.02 4.46
C ARG A 260 7.96 1.92 2.99
N ALA A 261 7.00 2.09 2.07
CA ALA A 261 7.26 2.12 0.63
C ALA A 261 8.23 3.25 0.21
N LEU A 262 8.34 4.30 1.04
CA LEU A 262 9.28 5.40 0.89
C LEU A 262 10.48 5.32 1.85
N TYR A 263 10.78 4.13 2.38
CA TYR A 263 11.92 3.89 3.28
C TYR A 263 11.92 4.79 4.53
N TYR A 264 10.74 5.20 4.99
CA TYR A 264 10.51 6.10 6.12
C TYR A 264 11.24 7.44 5.99
N LEU A 265 11.46 7.91 4.76
CA LEU A 265 12.16 9.16 4.47
C LEU A 265 11.30 10.41 4.70
N PRO A 266 10.01 10.46 4.31
CA PRO A 266 9.17 11.61 4.61
C PRO A 266 8.97 11.77 6.12
N ARG A 267 9.16 12.99 6.63
CA ARG A 267 8.71 13.39 7.96
C ARG A 267 7.45 14.22 7.76
N LEU A 268 6.30 13.58 7.98
CA LEU A 268 4.98 14.19 7.98
C LEU A 268 4.54 14.47 9.42
#